data_AF-A0A7K6MUG8-F1
#
_entry.id   AF-A0A7K6MUG8-F1
#
_cell.length_a   1.000
_cell.length_b   1.000
_cell.length_c   1.000
_cell.angle_alpha   90.00
_cell.angle_beta   90.00
_cell.angle_gamma   90.00
#
_symmetry.space_group_name_H-M   'P 1'
#
loop_
_entity.id
_entity.type
_entity.pdbx_description
1 polymer ?
#
loop_
_entity_poly.entity_id
_entity_poly.type
_entity_poly.pdbx_seq_one_letter_code
_entity_poly.pdbx_strand_id
1 'polypeptide(L)' 'EVTFEEVAVYFSPAEWAELAPWQRALYREVMCDNYDLVASLGEGTGAWTRGCHGAGGATGL' A
#
# COMPACT_ATOMS: atom_id res chain seq x y z
N GLU A 1 -17.08 -14.44 -8.74
CA GLU A 1 -15.70 -13.95 -8.83
C GLU A 1 -15.59 -12.79 -7.87
N VAL A 2 -14.57 -12.73 -7.02
CA VAL A 2 -14.42 -11.64 -6.02
C VAL A 2 -13.51 -10.58 -6.65
N THR A 3 -13.90 -9.30 -6.59
CA THR A 3 -13.10 -8.20 -7.16
C THR A 3 -12.32 -7.45 -6.09
N PHE A 4 -11.29 -6.70 -6.50
CA PHE A 4 -10.47 -5.91 -5.59
C PHE A 4 -11.29 -4.82 -4.88
N GLU A 5 -12.26 -4.25 -5.58
CA GLU A 5 -13.18 -3.24 -5.07
C GLU A 5 -14.09 -3.79 -3.95
N GLU A 6 -14.37 -5.10 -3.93
CA GLU A 6 -15.19 -5.73 -2.88
C GLU A 6 -14.42 -5.93 -1.56
N VAL A 7 -13.08 -5.95 -1.60
CA VAL A 7 -12.23 -6.16 -0.43
C VAL A 7 -11.46 -4.90 0.00
N ALA A 8 -11.38 -3.89 -0.86
CA ALA A 8 -10.74 -2.62 -0.55
C ALA A 8 -11.63 -1.73 0.33
N VAL A 9 -11.03 -1.14 1.37
CA VAL A 9 -11.69 -0.12 2.19
C VAL A 9 -11.31 1.25 1.65
N TYR A 10 -12.27 2.14 1.43
CA TYR A 10 -12.03 3.51 1.00
C TYR A 10 -12.48 4.49 2.08
N PHE A 11 -11.68 5.51 2.33
CA PHE A 11 -12.01 6.59 3.26
C PHE A 11 -12.35 7.85 2.47
N SER A 12 -13.44 8.53 2.86
CA SER A 12 -13.67 9.92 2.45
C SER A 12 -12.59 10.84 3.04
N PRO A 13 -12.41 12.07 2.51
CA PRO A 13 -11.44 13.02 3.07
C PRO A 13 -11.64 13.32 4.56
N ALA A 14 -12.89 13.34 5.03
CA ALA A 14 -13.22 13.54 6.43
C ALA A 14 -12.81 12.33 7.28
N GLU A 15 -13.17 11.12 6.88
CA GLU A 15 -12.76 9.89 7.58
C GLU A 15 -11.25 9.71 7.59
N TRP A 16 -10.58 10.06 6.49
CA TRP A 16 -9.11 10.04 6.40
C TRP A 16 -8.43 10.99 7.41
N ALA A 17 -9.06 12.13 7.70
CA ALA A 17 -8.55 13.10 8.67
C ALA A 17 -8.67 12.60 10.12
N GLU A 18 -9.66 11.76 10.41
CA GLU A 18 -9.89 11.16 11.72
C GLU A 18 -8.95 9.98 12.03
N LEU A 19 -8.24 9.44 11.02
CA LEU A 19 -7.32 8.34 11.21
C LEU A 19 -6.07 8.77 11.99
N ALA A 20 -5.68 7.94 12.96
CA ALA A 20 -4.41 8.09 13.63
C ALA A 20 -3.26 7.98 12.61
N PRO A 21 -2.11 8.65 12.86
CA PRO A 21 -0.97 8.62 11.93
C PRO A 21 -0.53 7.21 11.51
N TRP A 22 -0.55 6.24 12.41
CA TRP A 22 -0.18 4.85 12.13
C TRP A 22 -1.22 4.11 11.26
N GLN A 23 -2.50 4.45 11.36
CA GLN A 23 -3.55 3.85 10.51
C GLN A 23 -3.39 4.31 9.06
N ARG A 24 -3.05 5.59 8.85
CA ARG A 24 -2.77 6.13 7.51
C ARG A 24 -1.50 5.53 6.91
N ALA A 25 -0.49 5.26 7.74
CA ALA A 25 0.74 4.59 7.30
C ALA A 25 0.44 3.16 6.84
N LEU A 26 -0.29 2.39 7.66
CA LEU A 26 -0.70 1.02 7.33
C LEU A 26 -1.57 0.98 6.07
N TYR A 27 -2.53 1.89 5.91
CA TYR A 27 -3.36 1.97 4.71
C TYR A 27 -2.51 2.19 3.45
N ARG A 28 -1.54 3.11 3.51
CA ARG A 28 -0.64 3.37 2.37
C ARG A 28 0.22 2.15 2.05
N GLU A 29 0.78 1.49 3.06
CA GLU A 29 1.60 0.29 2.88
C GLU A 29 0.81 -0.84 2.21
N VAL A 30 -0.37 -1.18 2.75
CA VAL A 30 -1.22 -2.25 2.19
C VAL A 30 -1.70 -1.90 0.78
N MET A 31 -2.10 -0.66 0.52
CA MET A 31 -2.55 -0.26 -0.81
C MET A 31 -1.42 -0.18 -1.83
N CYS A 32 -0.20 0.16 -1.40
CA CYS A 32 0.99 0.10 -2.23
C CYS A 32 1.32 -1.34 -2.64
N ASP A 33 1.38 -2.27 -1.68
CA ASP A 33 1.65 -3.69 -1.96
C ASP A 33 0.58 -4.28 -2.90
N ASN A 34 -0.69 -3.90 -2.70
CA ASN A 34 -1.78 -4.32 -3.58
C ASN A 34 -1.62 -3.76 -5.00
N TYR A 35 -1.21 -2.49 -5.14
CA TYR A 35 -0.98 -1.88 -6.46
C TYR A 35 0.19 -2.55 -7.18
N ASP A 36 1.29 -2.82 -6.47
CA ASP A 36 2.45 -3.53 -7.01
C ASP A 36 2.09 -4.96 -7.43
N LEU A 37 1.28 -5.67 -6.63
CA LEU A 37 0.79 -7.00 -6.97
C LEU A 37 -0.09 -6.96 -8.23
N VAL A 38 -1.06 -6.06 -8.30
CA VAL A 38 -1.94 -5.92 -9.48
C VAL A 38 -1.15 -5.50 -10.73
N ALA A 39 -0.18 -4.60 -10.59
CA ALA A 39 0.73 -4.22 -11.67
C ALA A 39 1.55 -5.41 -12.16
N SER A 40 2.02 -6.28 -11.25
CA SER A 40 2.78 -7.49 -11.60
C SER A 40 1.95 -8.54 -12.34
N LEU A 41 0.62 -8.57 -12.15
CA LEU A 41 -0.28 -9.43 -12.92
C LEU A 41 -0.45 -8.96 -14.37
N GLY A 42 -0.22 -7.66 -14.64
CA GLY A 42 -0.18 -7.08 -15.98
C GLY A 42 1.15 -7.26 -16.70
N GLU A 43 2.24 -7.51 -15.96
CA GLU A 43 3.60 -7.62 -16.49
C GLU A 43 4.18 -9.01 -16.23
N GLY A 44 3.94 -9.94 -17.16
CA GLY A 44 4.66 -11.20 -17.23
C GLY A 44 6.12 -10.98 -17.60
N THR A 45 6.98 -10.61 -16.65
CA THR A 45 8.40 -10.97 -16.51
C THR A 45 9.04 -10.10 -15.42
N GLY A 46 9.70 -10.75 -14.47
CA GLY A 46 10.13 -10.13 -13.23
C GLY A 46 11.10 -8.94 -13.39
N ALA A 47 10.78 -7.87 -12.69
CA ALA A 47 11.76 -6.94 -12.13
C ALA A 47 11.14 -6.32 -10.88
N TRP A 48 11.72 -6.60 -9.70
CA TRP A 48 11.37 -5.97 -8.44
C TRP A 48 11.56 -4.45 -8.56
N THR A 49 10.50 -3.70 -8.88
CA THR A 49 10.50 -2.24 -8.83
C THR A 49 10.30 -1.82 -7.39
N ARG A 50 11.43 -1.62 -6.70
CA ARG A 50 11.51 -0.91 -5.41
C ARG A 50 10.72 0.40 -5.50
N GLY A 51 9.53 0.43 -4.90
CA GLY A 51 8.68 1.62 -4.89
C GLY A 51 8.22 2.09 -3.52
N CYS A 52 8.13 1.20 -2.51
CA CYS A 52 7.45 1.57 -1.25
C CYS A 52 8.17 1.17 0.05
N HIS A 53 9.37 0.57 0.00
CA HIS A 53 10.22 0.38 1.19
C HIS A 53 10.82 1.73 1.65
N GLY A 54 10.01 2.60 2.22
CA GLY A 54 10.45 3.82 2.89
C GLY A 54 10.71 3.59 4.37
N ALA A 55 11.92 3.93 4.81
CA ALA A 55 12.25 4.40 6.17
C ALA A 55 12.03 3.44 7.35
N GLY A 56 13.08 2.69 7.69
CA GLY A 56 13.24 2.08 9.02
C GLY A 56 14.62 1.47 9.20
N GLY A 57 15.60 2.24 9.65
CA GLY A 57 16.94 1.69 9.93
C GLY A 57 18.10 2.67 10.06
N ALA A 58 17.88 3.89 10.55
CA ALA A 58 18.98 4.68 11.11
C ALA A 58 18.97 4.47 12.64
N THR A 59 19.55 3.37 13.10
CA THR A 59 20.13 3.29 14.44
C THR A 59 21.58 2.92 14.25
N GLY A 60 22.45 3.91 14.44
CA GLY A 60 23.89 3.71 14.43
C GLY A 60 24.34 2.78 15.54
N LEU A 61 25.20 1.85 15.17
CA LEU A 61 26.35 1.38 15.94
C LEU A 61 27.55 1.40 14.98
#